data_AF-A0A937RF26-F1
#
_entry.id   AF-A0A937RF26-F1
#
_cell.length_a   1.000
_cell.length_b   1.000
_cell.length_c   1.000
_cell.angle_alpha   90.00
_cell.angle_beta   90.00
_cell.angle_gamma   90.00
#
_symmetry.space_group_name_H-M   'P 1'
#
loop_
_entity.id
_entity.type
_entity.pdbx_description
1 polymer ?
#
loop_
_entity_poly.entity_id
_entity_poly.type
_entity_poly.pdbx_seq_one_letter_code
_entity_poly.pdbx_strand_id
1 'polypeptide(L)'
;MISLDGAADALHPVELEVFRFPARPGVLVDRHPTSTSASEPTPNDAPGRDSQPGREGGLTFVPAHPHPPEAKARALATTTNSQALVICPRLTSPARTQLALAVARLLADQRHPATATRPVITCGIRPACAWESGTVILPHPVMVITQDAIQHRVVWELTHQRHLPAWPEDLRPRGARPIAATR
;
A
#
# COMPACT_ATOMS: atom_id res chain seq x y z
N MET A 1 -1.60 14.17 8.85
CA MET A 1 -2.38 13.09 9.52
C MET A 1 -3.28 12.42 8.50
N ILE A 2 -3.58 11.12 8.68
CA ILE A 2 -4.49 10.34 7.84
C ILE A 2 -5.61 9.75 8.70
N SER A 3 -6.86 9.89 8.24
CA SER A 3 -8.02 9.14 8.73
C SER A 3 -8.46 8.14 7.66
N LEU A 4 -8.65 6.87 8.01
CA LEU A 4 -9.18 5.81 7.13
C LEU A 4 -10.63 5.51 7.52
N ASP A 5 -11.56 5.54 6.56
CA ASP A 5 -12.98 5.26 6.83
C ASP A 5 -13.19 3.86 7.43
N GLY A 6 -13.87 3.79 8.58
CA GLY A 6 -14.21 2.55 9.28
C GLY A 6 -13.29 2.16 10.45
N ALA A 7 -12.16 2.82 10.64
CA ALA A 7 -11.41 2.75 11.89
C ALA A 7 -11.94 3.82 12.85
N ALA A 8 -12.37 3.43 14.05
CA ALA A 8 -12.93 4.37 15.02
C ALA A 8 -11.96 5.54 15.31
N ASP A 9 -12.29 6.74 14.83
CA ASP A 9 -11.77 8.08 15.19
C ASP A 9 -10.24 8.27 15.35
N ALA A 10 -9.40 7.37 14.85
CA ALA A 10 -7.96 7.47 15.00
C ALA A 10 -7.34 8.30 13.87
N LEU A 11 -6.90 9.52 14.20
CA LEU A 11 -5.98 10.27 13.35
C LEU A 11 -4.59 9.63 13.44
N HIS A 12 -4.10 9.08 12.33
CA HIS A 12 -2.76 8.52 12.27
C HIS A 12 -1.76 9.63 11.85
N PRO A 13 -0.81 10.01 12.71
CA PRO A 13 0.31 10.82 12.28
C PRO A 13 1.15 9.98 11.30
N VAL A 14 1.44 10.56 10.15
CA VAL A 14 2.25 9.93 9.12
C VAL A 14 3.27 10.96 8.67
N GLU A 15 4.54 10.62 8.84
CA GLU A 15 5.65 11.37 8.28
C GLU A 15 5.89 10.86 6.85
N LEU A 16 5.79 11.77 5.88
CA LEU A 16 6.03 11.44 4.48
C LEU A 16 7.49 11.76 4.15
N GLU A 17 8.35 10.74 4.19
CA GLU A 17 9.74 10.89 3.75
C GLU A 17 9.83 11.21 2.26
N VAL A 18 10.59 12.25 1.89
CA VAL A 18 10.80 12.63 0.50
C VAL A 18 11.63 11.57 -0.22
N PHE A 19 10.95 10.67 -0.93
CA PHE A 19 11.59 9.64 -1.74
C PHE A 19 11.65 10.10 -3.21
N ARG A 20 12.85 10.06 -3.80
CA ARG A 20 13.01 10.35 -5.24
C ARG A 20 12.61 9.12 -6.04
N PHE A 21 11.42 9.18 -6.62
CA PHE A 21 10.93 8.09 -7.47
C PHE A 21 11.55 8.15 -8.87
N PRO A 22 12.01 7.01 -9.41
CA PRO A 22 12.39 6.93 -10.81
C PRO A 22 11.22 7.32 -11.73
N ALA A 23 11.50 8.03 -12.83
CA ALA A 23 10.49 8.41 -13.83
C ALA A 23 10.04 7.24 -14.73
N ARG A 24 9.91 6.03 -14.17
CA ARG A 24 9.51 4.80 -14.86
C ARG A 24 8.47 4.03 -14.03
N PRO A 25 7.57 3.27 -14.67
CA PRO A 25 6.63 2.43 -13.95
C PRO A 25 7.33 1.37 -13.11
N GLY A 26 6.82 1.11 -11.91
CA GLY A 26 7.39 0.12 -11.00
C GLY A 26 6.54 -0.15 -9.79
N VAL A 27 7.16 -0.80 -8.81
CA VAL A 27 6.54 -1.15 -7.53
C VAL A 27 7.51 -0.72 -6.43
N LEU A 28 7.04 0.07 -5.48
CA LEU A 28 7.75 0.30 -4.24
C LEU A 28 7.44 -0.87 -3.29
N VAL A 29 8.49 -1.50 -2.80
CA VAL A 29 8.43 -2.67 -1.94
C VAL A 29 8.85 -2.26 -0.54
N ASP A 30 8.00 -2.51 0.43
CA ASP A 30 8.28 -2.23 1.84
C ASP A 30 8.48 -3.54 2.61
N ARG A 31 9.72 -3.70 3.07
CA ARG A 31 10.16 -4.80 3.93
C ARG A 31 10.45 -4.19 5.28
N HIS A 32 9.40 -3.90 6.06
CA HIS A 32 9.62 -3.48 7.43
C HIS A 32 10.44 -4.57 8.14
N PRO A 33 11.52 -4.24 8.88
CA PRO A 33 12.16 -5.24 9.72
C PRO A 33 11.09 -5.77 10.67
N THR A 34 10.85 -7.07 10.62
CA THR A 34 10.15 -7.75 11.71
C THR A 34 10.97 -7.47 12.96
N SER A 35 10.39 -6.75 13.92
CA SER A 35 11.00 -6.56 15.23
C SER A 35 11.04 -7.91 15.95
N THR A 36 12.01 -8.75 15.59
CA THR A 36 12.36 -9.98 16.29
C THR A 36 13.82 -10.26 16.01
N SER A 37 14.57 -10.48 17.09
CA SER A 37 16.02 -10.65 17.19
C SER A 37 16.85 -9.38 16.98
N ALA A 38 16.86 -8.53 18.02
CA ALA A 38 18.11 -7.87 18.41
C ALA A 38 19.17 -8.96 18.66
N SER A 39 20.04 -9.19 17.68
CA SER A 39 21.35 -9.77 17.92
C SER A 39 22.32 -8.60 17.84
N GLU A 40 23.06 -8.36 18.92
CA GLU A 40 24.08 -7.31 19.01
C GLU A 40 25.07 -7.41 17.82
N PRO A 41 25.43 -6.28 17.18
CA PRO A 41 26.42 -6.30 16.12
C PRO A 41 27.83 -6.47 16.70
N THR A 42 28.50 -7.54 16.28
CA THR A 42 29.93 -7.77 16.55
C THR A 42 30.78 -6.71 15.85
N PRO A 43 31.78 -6.11 16.53
CA PRO A 43 32.57 -5.01 15.97
C PRO A 43 33.73 -5.56 15.13
N ASN A 44 33.46 -5.98 13.90
CA ASN A 44 34.52 -6.16 12.90
C ASN A 44 33.90 -6.29 11.51
N ASP A 45 33.68 -5.16 10.84
CA ASP A 45 33.80 -5.08 9.38
C ASP A 45 34.02 -3.62 8.97
N ALA A 46 35.16 -3.39 8.31
CA ALA A 46 35.63 -2.08 7.85
C ALA A 46 34.82 -1.57 6.63
N PRO A 47 34.81 -0.25 6.35
CA PRO A 47 33.88 0.33 5.38
C PRO A 47 34.40 0.20 3.93
N GLY A 48 33.75 -0.66 3.15
CA GLY A 48 33.87 -0.69 1.69
C GLY A 48 32.96 0.36 1.04
N ARG A 49 33.58 1.22 0.21
CA ARG A 49 32.95 2.17 -0.71
C ARG A 49 31.79 1.55 -1.50
N ASP A 50 30.59 2.11 -1.33
CA ASP A 50 29.68 2.55 -2.41
C ASP A 50 28.39 3.08 -1.76
N SER A 51 28.31 4.41 -1.63
CA SER A 51 27.17 5.11 -1.04
C SER A 51 25.94 5.02 -1.94
N GLN A 52 25.09 4.02 -1.69
CA GLN A 52 23.79 3.85 -2.32
C GLN A 52 22.72 4.53 -1.44
N PRO A 53 21.99 5.55 -1.90
CA PRO A 53 20.98 6.22 -1.08
C PRO A 53 19.75 5.31 -0.93
N GLY A 54 19.41 4.94 0.31
CA GLY A 54 18.16 4.23 0.64
C GLY A 54 18.25 3.08 1.65
N ARG A 55 19.38 2.91 2.35
CA ARG A 55 19.64 1.70 3.14
C ARG A 55 19.09 1.69 4.59
N GLU A 56 18.38 2.72 5.03
CA GLU A 56 17.82 2.78 6.40
C GLU A 56 16.32 2.50 6.54
N GLY A 57 15.57 2.25 5.46
CA GLY A 57 14.08 2.19 5.53
C GLY A 57 13.40 0.90 5.09
N GLY A 58 14.12 -0.17 4.71
CA GLY A 58 13.50 -1.40 4.17
C GLY A 58 12.74 -1.23 2.83
N LEU A 59 12.75 -0.01 2.27
CA LEU A 59 12.05 0.35 1.04
C LEU A 59 12.93 0.09 -0.19
N THR A 60 12.38 -0.53 -1.23
CA THR A 60 13.07 -0.79 -2.49
C THR A 60 12.16 -0.54 -3.68
N PHE A 61 12.64 0.19 -4.69
CA PHE A 61 11.90 0.36 -5.94
C PHE A 61 12.27 -0.72 -6.96
N VAL A 62 11.28 -1.45 -7.46
CA VAL A 62 11.43 -2.49 -8.49
C VAL A 62 10.77 -2.03 -9.80
N PRO A 63 11.53 -1.87 -10.90
CA PRO A 63 10.96 -1.55 -12.21
C PRO A 63 9.99 -2.63 -12.70
N ALA A 64 8.89 -2.22 -13.36
CA ALA A 64 7.86 -3.15 -13.80
C ALA A 64 8.15 -3.84 -15.14
N HIS A 65 8.85 -3.14 -16.05
CA HIS A 65 9.13 -3.59 -17.42
C HIS A 65 9.69 -5.03 -17.47
N PRO A 66 9.24 -5.88 -18.42
CA PRO A 66 8.29 -5.60 -19.51
C PRO A 66 6.81 -5.70 -19.11
N HIS A 67 6.49 -5.97 -17.85
CA HIS A 67 5.13 -6.21 -17.40
C HIS A 67 4.45 -4.92 -16.90
N PRO A 68 3.10 -4.86 -16.91
CA PRO A 68 2.40 -3.78 -16.22
C PRO A 68 2.69 -3.83 -14.71
N PRO A 69 2.75 -2.67 -14.02
CA PRO A 69 3.16 -2.59 -12.63
C PRO A 69 2.22 -3.35 -11.67
N GLU A 70 0.95 -3.53 -12.02
CA GLU A 70 -0.02 -4.35 -11.29
C GLU A 70 0.37 -5.84 -11.32
N ALA A 71 0.76 -6.35 -12.50
CA ALA A 71 1.20 -7.74 -12.62
C ALA A 71 2.53 -7.96 -11.89
N LYS A 72 3.45 -6.99 -11.96
CA LYS A 72 4.71 -7.02 -11.20
C LYS A 72 4.44 -7.04 -9.69
N ALA A 73 3.54 -6.18 -9.19
CA ALA A 73 3.20 -6.12 -7.77
C ALA A 73 2.61 -7.46 -7.29
N ARG A 74 1.72 -8.08 -8.06
CA ARG A 74 1.18 -9.41 -7.72
C ARG A 74 2.25 -10.50 -7.70
N ALA A 75 3.16 -10.51 -8.66
CA ALA A 75 4.27 -11.48 -8.67
C ALA A 75 5.21 -11.29 -7.47
N LEU A 76 5.48 -10.05 -7.07
CA LEU A 76 6.25 -9.75 -5.86
C LEU A 76 5.48 -10.19 -4.61
N ALA A 77 4.17 -9.96 -4.54
CA ALA A 77 3.32 -10.36 -3.42
C ALA A 77 3.37 -11.87 -3.12
N THR A 78 3.67 -12.70 -4.12
CA THR A 78 3.81 -14.15 -3.95
C THR A 78 5.24 -14.62 -3.65
N THR A 79 6.25 -13.77 -3.88
CA THR A 79 7.66 -14.18 -3.87
C THR A 79 8.52 -13.45 -2.84
N THR A 80 8.06 -12.31 -2.33
CA THR A 80 8.80 -11.49 -1.36
C THR A 80 8.12 -11.48 0.00
N ASN A 81 8.91 -11.54 1.07
CA ASN A 81 8.48 -11.28 2.46
C ASN A 81 8.24 -9.78 2.67
N SER A 82 7.26 -9.22 1.99
CA SER A 82 6.89 -7.81 2.07
C SER A 82 5.56 -7.67 2.82
N GLN A 83 5.42 -6.59 3.57
CA GLN A 83 4.16 -6.24 4.22
C GLN A 83 3.32 -5.29 3.36
N ALA A 84 3.97 -4.42 2.60
CA ALA A 84 3.31 -3.47 1.71
C ALA A 84 4.01 -3.38 0.35
N LEU A 85 3.20 -3.21 -0.69
CA LEU A 85 3.61 -3.03 -2.07
C LEU A 85 2.81 -1.87 -2.68
N VAL A 86 3.49 -0.86 -3.21
CA VAL A 86 2.84 0.29 -3.84
C VAL A 86 3.10 0.29 -5.34
N ILE A 87 2.04 0.15 -6.11
CA ILE A 87 2.07 0.30 -7.56
C ILE A 87 2.38 1.76 -7.88
N CYS A 88 3.41 1.97 -8.69
CA CYS A 88 3.87 3.29 -9.13
C CYS A 88 3.70 3.40 -10.65
N PRO A 89 2.51 3.80 -11.15
CA PRO A 89 2.31 4.06 -12.58
C PRO A 89 3.15 5.24 -13.08
N ARG A 90 3.34 5.32 -14.40
CA ARG A 90 4.11 6.41 -15.02
C ARG A 90 3.53 7.77 -14.60
N LEU A 91 4.42 8.72 -14.25
CA LEU A 91 4.06 10.10 -13.89
C LEU A 91 3.17 10.25 -12.64
N THR A 92 3.06 9.24 -11.80
CA THR A 92 2.38 9.40 -10.50
C THR A 92 3.21 10.33 -9.62
N SER A 93 2.57 11.33 -8.98
CA SER A 93 3.29 12.27 -8.13
C SER A 93 3.88 11.56 -6.91
N PRO A 94 5.10 11.96 -6.47
CA PRO A 94 5.73 11.39 -5.26
C PRO A 94 4.80 11.39 -4.04
N ALA A 95 4.05 12.47 -3.84
CA ALA A 95 3.11 12.60 -2.73
C ALA A 95 1.98 11.54 -2.77
N ARG A 96 1.47 11.18 -3.96
CA ARG A 96 0.46 10.12 -4.10
C ARG A 96 1.04 8.73 -3.80
N THR A 97 2.29 8.49 -4.20
CA THR A 97 2.98 7.22 -3.90
C THR A 97 3.24 7.09 -2.41
N GLN A 98 3.70 8.15 -1.75
CA GLN A 98 3.91 8.15 -0.30
C GLN A 98 2.60 7.99 0.47
N LEU A 99 1.52 8.67 0.04
CA LEU A 99 0.20 8.47 0.64
C LEU A 99 -0.26 7.01 0.52
N ALA A 100 -0.10 6.40 -0.66
CA ALA A 100 -0.44 5.00 -0.88
C ALA A 100 0.42 4.04 -0.04
N LEU A 101 1.70 4.35 0.17
CA LEU A 101 2.59 3.60 1.07
C LEU A 101 2.11 3.68 2.52
N ALA A 102 1.79 4.88 3.01
CA ALA A 102 1.32 5.09 4.37
C ALA A 102 0.03 4.32 4.65
N VAL A 103 -0.93 4.37 3.71
CA VAL A 103 -2.16 3.58 3.80
C VAL A 103 -1.87 2.09 3.76
N ALA A 104 -0.94 1.63 2.91
CA ALA A 104 -0.57 0.21 2.85
C ALA A 104 0.02 -0.31 4.17
N ARG A 105 0.88 0.49 4.82
CA ARG A 105 1.45 0.17 6.15
C ARG A 105 0.35 0.06 7.21
N LEU A 106 -0.54 1.05 7.29
CA LEU A 106 -1.67 1.03 8.23
C LEU A 106 -2.57 -0.19 8.03
N LEU A 107 -2.90 -0.53 6.78
CA LEU A 107 -3.69 -1.71 6.46
C LEU A 107 -2.94 -3.02 6.79
N ALA A 108 -1.62 -3.05 6.60
CA ALA A 108 -0.79 -4.21 6.96
C ALA A 108 -0.75 -4.42 8.48
N ASP A 109 -0.57 -3.34 9.25
CA ASP A 109 -0.57 -3.36 10.71
C ASP A 109 -1.91 -3.83 11.28
N GLN A 110 -3.02 -3.33 10.72
CA GLN A 110 -4.37 -3.77 11.10
C GLN A 110 -4.63 -5.27 10.81
N ARG A 111 -3.95 -5.83 9.79
CA ARG A 111 -4.05 -7.25 9.43
C ARG A 111 -3.06 -8.14 10.20
N HIS A 112 -2.12 -7.56 10.95
CA HIS A 112 -1.02 -8.28 11.55
C HIS A 112 -1.39 -9.37 12.58
N PRO A 113 -2.54 -9.36 13.30
CA PRO A 113 -2.91 -10.49 14.14
C PRO A 113 -3.54 -11.67 13.38
N ALA A 114 -3.82 -11.56 12.07
CA ALA A 114 -4.41 -12.63 11.28
C ALA A 114 -3.34 -13.49 10.58
N THR A 115 -3.44 -14.81 10.73
CA THR A 115 -2.58 -15.84 10.10
C THR A 115 -2.30 -15.60 8.62
N ALA A 116 -1.04 -15.82 8.22
CA ALA A 116 -0.45 -15.62 6.90
C ALA A 116 -0.52 -14.16 6.40
N THR A 117 0.43 -13.33 6.86
CA THR A 117 0.65 -11.94 6.45
C THR A 117 0.90 -11.86 4.94
N ARG A 118 -0.16 -11.64 4.15
CA ARG A 118 -0.04 -11.29 2.73
C ARG A 118 0.25 -9.79 2.63
N PRO A 119 1.13 -9.37 1.71
CA PRO A 119 1.37 -7.94 1.52
C PRO A 119 0.10 -7.23 1.07
N VAL A 120 -0.12 -6.03 1.60
CA VAL A 120 -1.13 -5.10 1.10
C VAL A 120 -0.60 -4.45 -0.17
N ILE A 121 -1.35 -4.54 -1.27
CA ILE A 121 -1.00 -3.92 -2.54
C ILE A 121 -1.85 -2.66 -2.74
N THR A 122 -1.25 -1.48 -2.84
CA THR A 122 -1.98 -0.22 -3.01
C THR A 122 -1.51 0.59 -4.23
N CYS A 123 -2.32 1.58 -4.62
CA CYS A 123 -2.01 2.55 -5.66
C CYS A 123 -2.68 3.89 -5.34
N GLY A 124 -1.95 5.00 -5.53
CA GLY A 124 -2.49 6.36 -5.35
C GLY A 124 -3.40 6.84 -6.49
N ILE A 125 -3.56 6.04 -7.54
CA ILE A 125 -4.53 6.23 -8.62
C ILE A 125 -5.26 4.93 -8.87
N ARG A 126 -6.47 4.98 -9.45
CA ARG A 126 -7.25 3.76 -9.70
C ARG A 126 -6.54 2.90 -10.75
N PRO A 127 -6.09 1.68 -10.41
CA PRO A 127 -5.52 0.75 -11.39
C PRO A 127 -6.58 0.26 -12.37
N ALA A 128 -6.13 -0.28 -13.51
CA ALA A 128 -7.04 -1.01 -14.40
C ALA A 128 -7.47 -2.33 -13.73
N CYS A 129 -8.79 -2.55 -13.61
CA CYS A 129 -9.32 -3.79 -13.05
C CYS A 129 -9.51 -4.83 -14.16
N ALA A 130 -8.89 -6.00 -14.02
CA ALA A 130 -9.23 -7.18 -14.81
C ALA A 130 -10.12 -8.10 -13.97
N TRP A 131 -11.43 -7.82 -13.96
CA TRP A 131 -12.42 -8.57 -13.16
C TRP A 131 -12.40 -10.08 -13.46
N GLU A 132 -12.06 -10.46 -14.69
CA GLU A 132 -11.90 -11.84 -15.17
C GLU A 132 -10.84 -12.62 -14.37
N SER A 133 -9.89 -11.93 -13.75
CA SER A 133 -8.83 -12.53 -12.93
C SER A 133 -9.20 -12.70 -11.45
N GLY A 134 -10.44 -12.39 -11.06
CA GLY A 134 -10.86 -12.37 -9.65
C GLY A 134 -10.24 -11.25 -8.81
N THR A 135 -9.53 -10.32 -9.46
CA THR A 135 -8.98 -9.10 -8.85
C THR A 135 -10.10 -8.12 -8.53
N VAL A 136 -10.09 -7.59 -7.32
CA VAL A 136 -10.98 -6.51 -6.87
C VAL A 136 -10.15 -5.31 -6.49
N ILE A 137 -10.67 -4.11 -6.79
CA ILE A 137 -10.08 -2.85 -6.38
C ILE A 137 -10.96 -2.25 -5.30
N LEU A 138 -10.41 -2.10 -4.09
CA LEU A 138 -11.09 -1.52 -2.93
C LEU A 138 -10.68 -0.04 -2.77
N PRO A 139 -11.64 0.90 -2.73
CA PRO A 139 -11.34 2.28 -2.39
C PRO A 139 -11.15 2.43 -0.87
N HIS A 140 -10.09 3.12 -0.49
CA HIS A 140 -9.86 3.63 0.86
C HIS A 140 -9.90 5.15 0.81
N PRO A 141 -11.07 5.76 1.12
CA PRO A 141 -11.15 7.21 1.26
C PRO A 141 -10.27 7.66 2.42
N VAL A 142 -9.49 8.71 2.20
CA VAL A 142 -8.56 9.24 3.18
C VAL A 142 -8.67 10.76 3.26
N MET A 143 -8.67 11.27 4.49
CA MET A 143 -8.50 12.69 4.75
C MET A 143 -7.02 12.99 5.03
N VAL A 144 -6.42 13.84 4.21
CA VAL A 144 -5.06 14.34 4.40
C VAL A 144 -5.15 15.73 5.01
N ILE A 145 -4.69 15.87 6.25
CA ILE A 145 -4.68 17.13 6.98
C ILE A 145 -3.25 17.66 6.99
N THR A 146 -3.05 18.83 6.38
CA THR A 146 -1.82 19.64 6.43
C THR A 146 -2.06 20.90 7.27
N GLN A 147 -1.01 21.69 7.52
CA GLN A 147 -1.14 22.97 8.22
C GLN A 147 -2.07 23.95 7.49
N ASP A 148 -2.08 23.90 6.15
CA ASP A 148 -2.78 24.87 5.31
C ASP A 148 -4.14 24.37 4.77
N ALA A 149 -4.38 23.06 4.76
CA ALA A 149 -5.57 22.49 4.11
C ALA A 149 -5.96 21.09 4.59
N ILE A 150 -7.24 20.79 4.43
CA ILE A 150 -7.78 19.43 4.48
C ILE A 150 -8.09 18.98 3.05
N GLN A 151 -7.62 17.80 2.66
CA GLN A 151 -7.82 17.25 1.32
C GLN A 151 -8.40 15.84 1.38
N HIS A 152 -9.51 15.61 0.68
CA HIS A 152 -10.03 14.26 0.46
C HIS A 152 -9.30 13.59 -0.71
N ARG A 153 -8.83 12.37 -0.48
CA ARG A 153 -8.16 11.52 -1.47
C ARG A 153 -8.71 10.10 -1.38
N VAL A 154 -8.40 9.29 -2.39
CA VAL A 154 -8.71 7.86 -2.37
C VAL A 154 -7.44 7.11 -2.72
N VAL A 155 -7.07 6.17 -1.87
CA VAL A 155 -6.05 5.16 -2.16
C VAL A 155 -6.76 3.87 -2.55
N TRP A 156 -6.27 3.19 -3.58
CA TRP A 156 -6.89 1.98 -4.10
C TRP A 156 -6.07 0.77 -3.69
N GLU A 157 -6.69 -0.19 -3.02
CA GLU A 157 -6.09 -1.48 -2.72
C GLU A 157 -6.46 -2.49 -3.82
N LEU A 158 -5.49 -3.31 -4.24
CA LEU A 158 -5.74 -4.47 -5.08
C LEU A 158 -5.76 -5.71 -4.21
N THR A 159 -6.88 -6.44 -4.25
CA THR A 159 -7.06 -7.70 -3.53
C THR A 159 -7.70 -8.74 -4.42
N HIS A 160 -7.95 -9.94 -3.88
CA HIS A 160 -8.67 -11.00 -4.55
C HIS A 160 -10.01 -11.21 -3.85
N GLN A 161 -11.06 -11.53 -4.61
CA GLN A 161 -12.42 -11.80 -4.09
C GLN A 161 -12.45 -12.71 -2.84
N ARG A 162 -11.65 -13.78 -2.82
CA ARG A 162 -11.56 -14.74 -1.69
C ARG A 162 -10.95 -14.16 -0.41
N HIS A 163 -10.33 -12.98 -0.47
CA HIS A 163 -9.74 -12.30 0.68
C HIS A 163 -10.40 -10.94 0.92
N LEU A 164 -11.57 -10.71 0.33
CA LEU A 164 -12.34 -9.54 0.73
C LEU A 164 -12.57 -9.64 2.24
N PRO A 165 -12.14 -8.63 3.02
CA PRO A 165 -12.51 -8.59 4.42
C PRO A 165 -14.04 -8.70 4.49
N ALA A 166 -14.55 -9.46 5.45
CA ALA A 166 -15.98 -9.50 5.70
C ALA A 166 -16.45 -8.05 5.90
N TRP A 167 -17.09 -7.51 4.88
CA TRP A 167 -17.48 -6.11 4.83
C TRP A 167 -18.44 -5.88 6.00
N PRO A 168 -18.17 -4.95 6.93
CA PRO A 168 -19.18 -4.63 7.93
C PRO A 168 -20.41 -4.13 7.19
N GLU A 169 -21.57 -4.77 7.41
CA GLU A 169 -22.88 -4.41 6.85
C GLU A 169 -23.20 -2.90 6.99
N ASP A 170 -22.48 -2.16 7.84
CA ASP A 170 -22.62 -0.73 8.11
C ASP A 170 -22.32 0.23 6.94
N LEU A 171 -21.75 -0.25 5.84
CA LEU A 171 -21.56 0.54 4.61
C LEU A 171 -22.60 0.23 3.52
N ARG A 172 -23.60 -0.62 3.77
CA ARG A 172 -24.83 -0.58 2.96
C ARG A 172 -25.34 0.85 3.05
N PRO A 173 -25.58 1.56 1.93
CA PRO A 173 -26.27 2.83 1.98
C PRO A 173 -27.60 2.56 2.70
N ARG A 174 -27.80 3.15 3.90
CA ARG A 174 -29.06 3.04 4.62
C ARG A 174 -30.14 3.64 3.71
N GLY A 175 -30.83 2.79 2.95
CA GLY A 175 -31.85 3.19 1.96
C GLY A 175 -31.66 2.68 0.53
N ALA A 176 -30.56 2.03 0.15
CA ALA A 176 -30.45 1.42 -1.19
C ALA A 176 -31.26 0.12 -1.24
N ARG A 177 -32.53 0.20 -1.67
CA ARG A 177 -33.28 -1.00 -2.07
C ARG A 177 -32.58 -1.64 -3.28
N PRO A 178 -32.50 -2.98 -3.35
CA PRO A 178 -32.07 -3.64 -4.58
C PRO A 178 -32.99 -3.19 -5.70
N ILE A 179 -32.43 -2.59 -6.76
CA ILE A 179 -33.16 -2.47 -8.01
C ILE A 179 -33.27 -3.90 -8.53
N ALA A 180 -34.42 -4.52 -8.30
CA ALA A 180 -34.77 -5.75 -8.98
C ALA A 180 -34.74 -5.42 -10.48
N ALA A 181 -33.81 -6.03 -11.21
CA ALA A 181 -33.85 -6.05 -12.65
C ALA A 181 -35.07 -6.90 -13.03
N THR A 182 -36.17 -6.24 -13.39
CA THR A 182 -37.30 -6.89 -14.03
C THR A 182 -36.84 -7.37 -15.40
N ARG A 183 -36.95 -8.67 -15.65
CA ARG A 183 -36.94 -9.25 -17.00
C ARG A 183 -38.24 -8.93 -17.71
#